data_AF-A0AAD6HPG4-F1
#
_entry.id   AF-A0AAD6HPG4-F1
#
_cell.length_a   1.000
_cell.length_b   1.000
_cell.length_c   1.000
_cell.angle_alpha   90.00
_cell.angle_beta   90.00
_cell.angle_gamma   90.00
#
_symmetry.space_group_name_H-M   'P 1'
#
loop_
_entity.id
_entity.type
_entity.pdbx_description
1 polymer ?
#
loop_
_entity_poly.entity_id
_entity_poly.type
_entity_poly.pdbx_seq_one_letter_code
_entity_poly.pdbx_strand_id
1 'polypeptide(L)'
;MKYHESALSLVERQETALRSGMYGEEEEEVGPEAFLLGPFGEGEDGDLEEDDDDEPSDYYEGDDEHAEWSDGELPTIETSGQHTGTRRPSAHVETPRGFVADFRARTFDRVDVVETVDPGLKRDRLELANMRLCEGQFRPYHNKVTHGQITSMAIHPTETKALIYAGDDDGHLALFEAPGETMELGYPSPIVDLFKPHSDTVWCTKIHPGKPTSVFTASQDGTIQEFDIETELSFKRFWPRRRNQTGGSTWLDMAPMDTNTLYWTEARGNRGMDGVFGMYDMRTPRNDAREWSIGYVAPMTSCSLYPPEPHYFATASGRLYTEVWDLRRMDTTQPPRPVAQRPSALGLEHATFNAEGHLATLSIENKVRVYDFKSFFSEEQEPNRARSPFEDGAPAPPSFFPTAVIEHSLQFSGVSDRMMRCVRPHWHPAPRSSGQKFCIPNRDGFVDIFNAKGDHLAQLGGHGISDIPIVSVFHPTNNWVAGGTSNGDIALWM
;
A
#
# COMPACT_ATOMS: atom_id res chain seq x y z
N MET A 1 -26.11 -3.14 -21.87
CA MET A 1 -25.68 -3.69 -23.18
C MET A 1 -24.95 -2.68 -24.07
N LYS A 2 -25.39 -1.41 -24.22
CA LYS A 2 -24.72 -0.43 -25.12
C LYS A 2 -23.35 0.12 -24.66
N TYR A 3 -23.01 0.03 -23.37
CA TYR A 3 -21.68 0.41 -22.87
C TYR A 3 -20.61 -0.69 -22.99
N HIS A 4 -21.01 -1.93 -23.28
CA HIS A 4 -20.10 -3.08 -23.30
C HIS A 4 -19.40 -3.25 -24.66
N GLU A 5 -20.09 -2.92 -25.76
CA GLU A 5 -19.52 -2.98 -27.11
C GLU A 5 -18.48 -1.88 -27.37
N SER A 6 -18.60 -0.72 -26.73
CA SER A 6 -17.67 0.40 -26.92
C SER A 6 -16.28 0.12 -26.32
N ALA A 7 -16.20 -0.56 -25.18
CA ALA A 7 -14.94 -0.87 -24.52
C ALA A 7 -14.17 -1.98 -25.26
N LEU A 8 -14.87 -3.02 -25.72
CA LEU A 8 -14.27 -4.09 -26.54
C LEU A 8 -13.73 -3.55 -27.87
N SER A 9 -14.45 -2.62 -28.52
CA SER A 9 -14.01 -2.03 -29.80
C SER A 9 -12.77 -1.14 -29.68
N LEU A 10 -12.51 -0.58 -28.49
CA LEU A 10 -11.33 0.25 -28.23
C LEU A 10 -10.08 -0.62 -28.02
N VAL A 11 -10.25 -1.76 -27.35
CA VAL A 11 -9.20 -2.77 -27.13
C VAL A 11 -8.76 -3.42 -28.45
N GLU A 12 -9.72 -3.83 -29.29
CA GLU A 12 -9.41 -4.42 -30.61
C GLU A 12 -8.67 -3.44 -31.55
N ARG A 13 -8.99 -2.14 -31.49
CA ARG A 13 -8.31 -1.12 -32.30
C ARG A 13 -6.89 -0.85 -31.84
N GLN A 14 -6.60 -0.93 -30.53
CA GLN A 14 -5.24 -0.79 -30.02
C GLN A 14 -4.38 -2.03 -30.29
N GLU A 15 -4.95 -3.24 -30.17
CA GLU A 15 -4.24 -4.48 -30.53
C GLU A 15 -3.90 -4.55 -32.03
N THR A 16 -4.76 -4.03 -32.90
CA THR A 16 -4.53 -4.01 -34.35
C THR A 16 -3.43 -3.01 -34.73
N ALA A 17 -3.36 -1.85 -34.07
CA ALA A 17 -2.30 -0.86 -34.27
C ALA A 17 -0.93 -1.34 -33.77
N LEU A 18 -0.89 -2.22 -32.77
CA LEU A 18 0.34 -2.83 -32.25
C LEU A 18 0.87 -3.97 -33.15
N ARG A 19 -0.01 -4.66 -33.91
CA ARG A 19 0.40 -5.72 -34.85
C ARG A 19 0.91 -5.20 -36.19
N SER A 20 0.57 -3.97 -36.59
CA SER A 20 0.97 -3.40 -37.89
C SER A 20 2.37 -2.75 -37.90
N GLY A 21 3.14 -2.82 -36.82
CA GLY A 21 4.45 -2.18 -36.68
C GLY A 21 5.67 -3.00 -37.14
N MET A 22 5.49 -4.14 -37.82
CA MET A 22 6.61 -4.95 -38.32
C MET A 22 6.69 -4.88 -39.85
N TYR A 23 7.71 -4.18 -40.36
CA TYR A 23 8.52 -4.36 -41.59
C TYR A 23 9.30 -3.03 -41.80
N GLY A 24 10.62 -2.96 -41.95
CA GLY A 24 11.64 -3.98 -42.14
C GLY A 24 13.06 -3.44 -41.85
N GLU A 25 14.00 -4.38 -41.83
CA GLU A 25 15.45 -4.15 -41.77
C GLU A 25 15.96 -3.67 -43.13
N GLU A 26 16.82 -2.66 -43.15
CA GLU A 26 17.94 -2.56 -44.10
C GLU A 26 19.18 -2.13 -43.30
N GLU A 27 20.21 -2.98 -43.34
CA GLU A 27 21.54 -2.74 -42.82
C GLU A 27 22.30 -1.77 -43.74
N GLU A 28 23.04 -0.82 -43.17
CA GLU A 28 24.24 -0.26 -43.82
C GLU A 28 25.33 -0.01 -42.79
N GLU A 29 26.46 -0.70 -42.97
CA GLU A 29 27.73 -0.54 -42.24
C GLU A 29 28.36 0.83 -42.51
N VAL A 30 28.75 1.56 -41.46
CA VAL A 30 29.88 2.51 -41.53
C VAL A 30 30.66 2.50 -40.21
N GLY A 31 31.97 2.27 -40.31
CA GLY A 31 32.94 2.19 -39.21
C GLY A 31 33.31 3.54 -38.55
N PRO A 32 34.24 3.54 -37.58
CA PRO A 32 34.30 4.55 -36.54
C PRO A 32 35.26 5.70 -36.87
N GLU A 33 34.89 6.93 -36.53
CA GLU A 33 35.82 8.04 -36.38
C GLU A 33 35.80 8.62 -34.96
N ALA A 34 37.01 8.81 -34.44
CA ALA A 34 37.36 9.33 -33.15
C ALA A 34 37.70 10.83 -33.24
N PHE A 35 37.35 11.61 -32.22
CA PHE A 35 37.99 12.89 -31.88
C PHE A 35 37.99 13.02 -30.35
N LEU A 36 39.13 12.78 -29.68
CA LEU A 36 40.27 13.66 -29.37
C LEU A 36 40.02 14.60 -28.17
N LEU A 37 40.73 14.25 -27.10
CA LEU A 37 40.89 14.98 -25.83
C LEU A 37 42.05 15.98 -25.88
N GLY A 38 41.93 17.04 -25.06
CA GLY A 38 43.01 17.69 -24.32
C GLY A 38 43.22 19.19 -24.62
N PRO A 39 44.04 19.92 -23.83
CA PRO A 39 44.40 19.72 -22.41
C PRO A 39 44.44 21.03 -21.54
N PHE A 40 44.50 20.82 -20.21
CA PHE A 40 45.16 21.56 -19.09
C PHE A 40 45.42 23.09 -19.09
N GLY A 41 45.26 23.70 -17.90
CA GLY A 41 45.96 24.93 -17.50
C GLY A 41 45.69 25.35 -16.04
N GLU A 42 46.74 25.32 -15.22
CA GLU A 42 46.84 25.75 -13.81
C GLU A 42 46.71 27.29 -13.63
N GLY A 43 46.45 27.76 -12.40
CA GLY A 43 46.60 29.16 -12.02
C GLY A 43 46.23 29.45 -10.56
N GLU A 44 47.24 29.84 -9.78
CA GLU A 44 47.30 30.12 -8.34
C GLU A 44 46.67 31.47 -7.89
N ASP A 45 46.49 31.56 -6.56
CA ASP A 45 46.57 32.70 -5.63
C ASP A 45 45.52 33.84 -5.57
N GLY A 46 45.11 34.13 -4.33
CA GLY A 46 44.49 35.40 -3.93
C GLY A 46 43.76 35.34 -2.59
N ASP A 47 44.49 35.55 -1.49
CA ASP A 47 43.98 35.86 -0.14
C ASP A 47 43.04 37.07 -0.12
N LEU A 48 42.09 37.15 0.83
CA LEU A 48 41.74 38.34 1.61
C LEU A 48 40.78 37.98 2.77
N GLU A 49 41.14 38.46 3.96
CA GLU A 49 40.42 38.38 5.25
C GLU A 49 39.30 39.45 5.38
N GLU A 50 38.59 39.35 6.52
CA GLU A 50 37.80 40.37 7.25
C GLU A 50 36.25 40.37 7.10
N ASP A 51 35.63 39.80 8.15
CA ASP A 51 34.83 40.46 9.19
C ASP A 51 33.37 40.93 8.96
N ASP A 52 32.59 40.51 9.97
CA ASP A 52 31.52 41.17 10.73
C ASP A 52 30.05 41.23 10.26
N ASP A 53 29.23 40.81 11.23
CA ASP A 53 27.89 41.26 11.61
C ASP A 53 26.69 41.05 10.68
N ASP A 54 25.75 40.20 11.12
CA ASP A 54 24.40 40.68 11.45
C ASP A 54 23.59 39.63 12.23
N GLU A 55 23.08 40.06 13.39
CA GLU A 55 22.18 39.38 14.33
C GLU A 55 20.75 39.16 13.75
N PRO A 56 19.93 38.30 14.39
CA PRO A 56 18.66 37.82 13.84
C PRO A 56 17.49 38.77 14.10
N SER A 57 16.51 38.78 13.19
CA SER A 57 15.28 39.57 13.32
C SER A 57 14.15 38.81 14.02
N ASP A 58 13.51 39.54 14.93
CA ASP A 58 12.40 39.20 15.81
C ASP A 58 11.16 38.62 15.09
N TYR A 59 10.58 37.57 15.68
CA TYR A 59 9.16 37.23 15.48
C TYR A 59 8.45 37.02 16.82
N TYR A 60 7.74 38.09 17.20
CA TYR A 60 6.48 38.16 17.94
C TYR A 60 6.11 36.99 18.87
N GLU A 61 6.31 37.25 20.17
CA GLU A 61 5.47 36.71 21.24
C GLU A 61 4.05 37.27 21.11
N GLY A 62 3.06 36.38 21.16
CA GLY A 62 1.63 36.71 21.19
C GLY A 62 0.98 35.93 22.33
N ASP A 63 0.57 36.68 23.34
CA ASP A 63 0.12 36.30 24.68
C ASP A 63 -0.88 35.14 24.79
N ASP A 64 -0.62 34.32 25.82
CA ASP A 64 -1.53 33.38 26.46
C ASP A 64 -2.74 34.10 27.08
N GLU A 65 -3.96 33.71 26.68
CA GLU A 65 -5.15 33.90 27.51
C GLU A 65 -5.80 32.54 27.82
N HIS A 66 -5.63 32.15 29.07
CA HIS A 66 -6.34 31.07 29.74
C HIS A 66 -7.85 31.38 29.84
N ALA A 67 -8.69 30.50 29.28
CA ALA A 67 -10.12 30.47 29.59
C ALA A 67 -10.47 29.14 30.28
N GLU A 68 -10.62 29.21 31.60
CA GLU A 68 -11.26 28.18 32.43
C GLU A 68 -12.72 27.99 31.97
N TRP A 69 -13.15 26.74 31.76
CA TRP A 69 -14.56 26.41 31.57
C TRP A 69 -15.02 25.56 32.76
N SER A 70 -15.96 26.13 33.51
CA SER A 70 -16.65 25.54 34.64
C SER A 70 -17.85 24.71 34.17
N ASP A 71 -18.19 23.70 34.98
CA ASP A 71 -19.31 22.79 34.81
C ASP A 71 -20.65 23.51 34.56
N GLY A 72 -21.36 23.12 33.50
CA GLY A 72 -22.65 23.67 33.12
C GLY A 72 -23.52 22.64 32.39
N GLU A 73 -24.72 22.44 32.91
CA GLU A 73 -25.70 21.39 32.63
C GLU A 73 -26.16 21.24 31.16
N LEU A 74 -26.49 20.00 30.79
CA LEU A 74 -27.15 19.61 29.54
C LEU A 74 -28.60 20.14 29.47
N PRO A 75 -29.06 20.74 28.35
CA PRO A 75 -30.48 20.97 28.15
C PRO A 75 -31.17 19.73 27.57
N THR A 76 -32.25 19.33 28.23
CA THR A 76 -33.24 18.34 27.79
C THR A 76 -34.10 18.93 26.66
N ILE A 77 -34.31 18.17 25.58
CA ILE A 77 -35.26 18.52 24.52
C ILE A 77 -36.49 17.61 24.64
N GLU A 78 -37.63 18.24 24.88
CA GLU A 78 -38.96 17.65 24.97
C GLU A 78 -39.43 17.11 23.62
N THR A 79 -40.16 16.00 23.68
CA THR A 79 -40.83 15.36 22.55
C THR A 79 -42.23 15.95 22.36
N SER A 80 -42.53 16.46 21.17
CA SER A 80 -43.91 16.50 20.67
C SER A 80 -43.95 16.69 19.15
N GLY A 81 -44.80 15.91 18.47
CA GLY A 81 -45.12 16.11 17.04
C GLY A 81 -45.35 14.83 16.24
N GLN A 82 -46.53 14.23 16.38
CA GLN A 82 -47.04 13.24 15.43
C GLN A 82 -47.28 13.87 14.06
N HIS A 83 -46.82 13.24 12.96
CA HIS A 83 -47.59 13.23 11.71
C HIS A 83 -47.17 12.09 10.74
N THR A 84 -48.10 11.12 10.62
CA THR A 84 -48.56 10.42 9.40
C THR A 84 -47.55 9.94 8.35
N GLY A 85 -47.44 8.62 8.24
CA GLY A 85 -46.67 7.94 7.20
C GLY A 85 -47.24 8.09 5.79
N THR A 86 -46.33 8.19 4.83
CA THR A 86 -46.49 7.72 3.45
C THR A 86 -45.16 7.19 2.94
N ARG A 87 -45.14 5.93 2.53
CA ARG A 87 -44.03 5.26 1.81
C ARG A 87 -43.76 6.02 0.50
N ARG A 88 -42.49 6.39 0.23
CA ARG A 88 -42.02 6.75 -1.12
C ARG A 88 -40.88 5.82 -1.54
N PRO A 89 -40.81 5.44 -2.83
CA PRO A 89 -39.88 4.44 -3.34
C PRO A 89 -38.48 5.03 -3.51
N SER A 90 -37.47 4.16 -3.47
CA SER A 90 -36.06 4.45 -3.70
C SER A 90 -35.83 5.14 -5.04
N ALA A 91 -35.51 6.43 -5.00
CA ALA A 91 -35.01 7.16 -6.16
C ALA A 91 -33.48 7.19 -6.08
N HIS A 92 -32.82 6.79 -7.17
CA HIS A 92 -31.42 7.12 -7.42
C HIS A 92 -31.23 8.63 -7.25
N VAL A 93 -30.47 9.02 -6.23
CA VAL A 93 -29.94 10.38 -6.13
C VAL A 93 -28.72 10.42 -7.02
N GLU A 94 -28.88 11.03 -8.21
CA GLU A 94 -27.74 11.56 -8.94
C GLU A 94 -27.14 12.68 -8.07
N THR A 95 -25.92 12.46 -7.58
CA THR A 95 -25.18 13.50 -6.86
C THR A 95 -24.85 14.64 -7.83
N PRO A 96 -25.15 15.91 -7.47
CA PRO A 96 -24.82 17.03 -8.33
C PRO A 96 -23.30 17.12 -8.50
N ARG A 97 -22.83 17.22 -9.73
CA ARG A 97 -21.46 17.64 -10.05
C ARG A 97 -21.23 19.02 -9.43
N GLY A 98 -20.51 19.09 -8.31
CA GLY A 98 -20.15 20.37 -7.68
C GLY A 98 -20.02 20.38 -6.16
N PHE A 99 -20.17 19.26 -5.44
CA PHE A 99 -19.79 19.21 -4.03
C PHE A 99 -18.26 19.03 -3.94
N VAL A 100 -17.55 20.13 -3.72
CA VAL A 100 -16.16 20.06 -3.25
C VAL A 100 -16.29 19.69 -1.77
N ALA A 101 -15.96 18.45 -1.41
CA ALA A 101 -15.86 18.09 -0.01
C ALA A 101 -14.83 19.01 0.66
N ASP A 102 -15.16 19.55 1.83
CA ASP A 102 -14.23 20.38 2.59
C ASP A 102 -12.99 19.54 2.93
N PHE A 103 -11.81 20.05 2.58
CA PHE A 103 -10.55 19.37 2.88
C PHE A 103 -10.43 19.13 4.39
N ARG A 104 -10.11 17.89 4.79
CA ARG A 104 -10.09 17.41 6.19
C ARG A 104 -11.48 17.34 6.87
N ALA A 105 -12.59 17.36 6.13
CA ALA A 105 -13.89 17.05 6.71
C ALA A 105 -14.04 15.55 6.96
N ARG A 106 -14.56 15.18 8.13
CA ARG A 106 -14.88 13.80 8.45
C ARG A 106 -16.07 13.34 7.61
N THR A 107 -15.94 12.14 7.06
CA THR A 107 -17.01 11.43 6.34
C THR A 107 -17.60 10.28 7.15
N PHE A 108 -17.04 10.02 8.33
CA PHE A 108 -17.53 9.04 9.29
C PHE A 108 -17.23 9.49 10.71
N ASP A 109 -18.25 9.46 11.57
CA ASP A 109 -18.14 9.91 12.95
C ASP A 109 -18.98 9.08 13.94
N ARG A 110 -19.13 9.59 15.17
CA ARG A 110 -19.89 8.92 16.23
C ARG A 110 -21.39 8.84 15.95
N VAL A 111 -21.95 9.76 15.16
CA VAL A 111 -23.36 9.75 14.77
C VAL A 111 -23.63 8.51 13.93
N ASP A 112 -22.77 8.20 12.96
CA ASP A 112 -22.88 6.98 12.14
C ASP A 112 -22.89 5.70 12.98
N VAL A 113 -22.07 5.66 14.04
CA VAL A 113 -22.03 4.53 14.99
C VAL A 113 -23.35 4.41 15.76
N VAL A 114 -23.91 5.53 16.22
CA VAL A 114 -25.17 5.54 16.97
C VAL A 114 -26.35 5.13 16.08
N GLU A 115 -26.41 5.64 14.85
CA GLU A 115 -27.46 5.37 13.86
C GLU A 115 -27.39 3.96 13.25
N THR A 116 -26.30 3.22 13.48
CA THR A 116 -26.16 1.84 13.02
C THR A 116 -27.24 0.93 13.63
N VAL A 117 -28.03 0.29 12.76
CA VAL A 117 -29.13 -0.62 13.16
C VAL A 117 -28.63 -2.06 13.32
N ASP A 118 -27.75 -2.53 12.42
CA ASP A 118 -27.24 -3.90 12.49
C ASP A 118 -26.38 -4.09 13.76
N PRO A 119 -26.72 -5.06 14.63
CA PRO A 119 -26.06 -5.21 15.93
C PRO A 119 -24.60 -5.66 15.79
N GLY A 120 -24.27 -6.44 14.76
CA GLY A 120 -22.90 -6.89 14.49
C GLY A 120 -22.02 -5.74 14.03
N LEU A 121 -22.48 -4.99 13.02
CA LEU A 121 -21.78 -3.81 12.51
C LEU A 121 -21.64 -2.74 13.59
N LYS A 122 -22.68 -2.53 14.42
CA LYS A 122 -22.61 -1.57 15.54
C LYS A 122 -21.54 -1.97 16.55
N ARG A 123 -21.43 -3.26 16.87
CA ARG A 123 -20.38 -3.78 17.76
C ARG A 123 -18.99 -3.51 17.18
N ASP A 124 -18.77 -3.82 15.91
CA ASP A 124 -17.46 -3.62 15.26
C ASP A 124 -17.09 -2.12 15.20
N ARG A 125 -18.07 -1.25 14.92
CA ARG A 125 -17.89 0.21 14.95
C ARG A 125 -17.56 0.73 16.35
N LEU A 126 -18.25 0.25 17.38
CA LEU A 126 -17.99 0.63 18.77
C LEU A 126 -16.61 0.17 19.26
N GLU A 127 -16.16 -1.00 18.80
CA GLU A 127 -14.82 -1.52 19.12
C GLU A 127 -13.72 -0.59 18.62
N LEU A 128 -13.87 -0.04 17.41
CA LEU A 128 -12.88 0.83 16.77
C LEU A 128 -13.07 2.32 17.12
N ALA A 129 -14.26 2.73 17.55
CA ALA A 129 -14.57 4.13 17.91
C ALA A 129 -13.79 4.64 19.14
N ASN A 130 -13.22 3.73 19.93
CA ASN A 130 -12.40 4.07 21.10
C ASN A 130 -10.92 4.24 20.78
N MET A 131 -10.47 3.89 19.56
CA MET A 131 -9.07 4.06 19.19
C MET A 131 -8.74 5.54 19.13
N ARG A 132 -7.70 5.93 19.86
CA ARG A 132 -7.24 7.32 19.93
C ARG A 132 -5.85 7.42 19.37
N LEU A 133 -5.57 8.58 18.76
CA LEU A 133 -4.19 8.94 18.48
C LEU A 133 -3.44 8.94 19.82
N CYS A 134 -2.27 8.32 19.87
CA CYS A 134 -1.51 8.22 21.12
C CYS A 134 -1.01 9.61 21.56
N GLU A 135 -1.81 10.26 22.42
CA GLU A 135 -1.60 11.62 22.94
C GLU A 135 -0.36 11.65 23.83
N GLY A 136 0.75 12.12 23.26
CA GLY A 136 2.09 12.14 23.87
C GLY A 136 3.21 12.05 22.84
N GLN A 137 2.92 11.48 21.66
CA GLN A 137 3.87 11.27 20.55
C GLN A 137 3.95 12.45 19.56
N PHE A 138 3.01 13.40 19.61
CA PHE A 138 2.76 14.39 18.55
C PHE A 138 2.92 15.85 19.00
N ARG A 139 3.86 16.14 19.90
CA ARG A 139 4.46 17.48 19.82
C ARG A 139 5.14 17.56 18.44
N PRO A 140 5.06 18.69 17.72
CA PRO A 140 5.75 18.84 16.44
C PRO A 140 7.19 18.31 16.57
N TYR A 141 7.65 17.53 15.59
CA TYR A 141 9.01 16.96 15.48
C TYR A 141 9.33 15.70 16.29
N HIS A 142 8.49 15.24 17.22
CA HIS A 142 8.80 14.04 18.02
C HIS A 142 8.39 12.72 17.35
N ASN A 143 7.66 12.78 16.25
CA ASN A 143 7.17 11.64 15.47
C ASN A 143 7.88 11.44 14.13
N LYS A 144 8.90 12.26 13.85
CA LYS A 144 9.75 12.17 12.65
C LYS A 144 10.73 11.02 12.79
N VAL A 145 10.58 10.00 11.96
CA VAL A 145 11.39 8.77 12.04
C VAL A 145 12.38 8.61 10.89
N THR A 146 12.07 9.19 9.73
CA THR A 146 12.90 9.14 8.53
C THR A 146 13.07 10.55 7.98
N HIS A 147 14.14 10.80 7.21
CA HIS A 147 14.32 12.09 6.54
C HIS A 147 13.42 12.23 5.33
N GLY A 148 13.17 11.12 4.63
CA GLY A 148 12.36 11.03 3.43
C GLY A 148 10.93 10.53 3.68
N GLN A 149 10.24 10.29 2.56
CA GLN A 149 8.86 9.79 2.53
C GLN A 149 8.81 8.34 3.03
N ILE A 150 7.89 8.03 3.95
CA ILE A 150 7.64 6.63 4.34
C ILE A 150 6.92 5.93 3.19
N THR A 151 7.53 4.88 2.64
CA THR A 151 6.99 4.11 1.51
C THR A 151 6.51 2.72 1.91
N SER A 152 6.97 2.21 3.06
CA SER A 152 6.49 0.96 3.61
C SER A 152 6.58 0.92 5.14
N MET A 153 5.74 0.11 5.77
CA MET A 153 5.77 -0.09 7.21
C MET A 153 5.40 -1.53 7.59
N ALA A 154 5.78 -1.95 8.79
CA ALA A 154 5.27 -3.13 9.47
C ALA A 154 5.26 -2.89 10.99
N ILE A 155 4.25 -3.41 11.69
CA ILE A 155 4.21 -3.38 13.16
C ILE A 155 4.66 -4.76 13.66
N HIS A 156 5.59 -4.77 14.61
CA HIS A 156 6.05 -5.99 15.26
C HIS A 156 4.89 -6.71 15.96
N PRO A 157 4.81 -8.06 15.95
CA PRO A 157 3.72 -8.81 16.58
C PRO A 157 3.61 -8.72 18.11
N THR A 158 4.46 -7.94 18.77
CA THR A 158 4.50 -7.86 20.24
C THR A 158 3.33 -7.03 20.74
N GLU A 159 2.54 -7.60 21.63
CA GLU A 159 1.35 -6.94 22.19
C GLU A 159 1.66 -6.05 23.41
N THR A 160 2.88 -6.10 23.95
CA THR A 160 3.27 -5.31 25.14
C THR A 160 3.69 -3.89 24.80
N LYS A 161 4.20 -3.66 23.58
CA LYS A 161 4.71 -2.38 23.13
C LYS A 161 4.61 -2.28 21.62
N ALA A 162 4.18 -1.14 21.12
CA ALA A 162 4.14 -0.89 19.68
C ALA A 162 5.55 -0.58 19.16
N LEU A 163 6.13 -1.54 18.43
CA LEU A 163 7.37 -1.39 17.66
C LEU A 163 6.99 -1.34 16.18
N ILE A 164 7.40 -0.28 15.50
CA ILE A 164 7.02 0.00 14.12
C ILE A 164 8.29 0.12 13.29
N TYR A 165 8.39 -0.67 12.24
CA TYR A 165 9.46 -0.56 11.25
C TYR A 165 8.92 0.24 10.07
N ALA A 166 9.62 1.30 9.66
CA ALA A 166 9.24 2.16 8.55
C ALA A 166 10.38 2.29 7.55
N GLY A 167 10.15 1.85 6.32
CA GLY A 167 11.07 2.02 5.20
C GLY A 167 10.79 3.31 4.44
N ASP A 168 11.83 4.04 4.05
CA ASP A 168 11.72 5.30 3.32
C ASP A 168 12.14 5.22 1.85
N ASP A 169 12.01 6.36 1.18
CA ASP A 169 12.26 6.55 -0.23
C ASP A 169 13.76 6.73 -0.61
N ASP A 170 14.67 6.68 0.36
CA ASP A 170 16.13 6.72 0.20
C ASP A 170 16.83 5.45 0.74
N GLY A 171 16.06 4.41 1.06
CA GLY A 171 16.58 3.11 1.47
C GLY A 171 16.86 2.97 2.96
N HIS A 172 16.40 3.91 3.79
CA HIS A 172 16.47 3.78 5.23
C HIS A 172 15.34 2.88 5.77
N LEU A 173 15.60 2.28 6.92
CA LEU A 173 14.65 1.54 7.73
C LEU A 173 14.73 2.12 9.14
N ALA A 174 13.68 2.80 9.58
CA ALA A 174 13.55 3.30 10.94
C ALA A 174 12.85 2.27 11.82
N LEU A 175 13.31 2.12 13.06
CA LEU A 175 12.59 1.48 14.15
C LEU A 175 12.03 2.59 15.04
N PHE A 176 10.71 2.65 15.15
CA PHE A 176 9.99 3.52 16.07
C PHE A 176 9.41 2.70 17.21
N GLU A 177 9.78 3.06 18.42
CA GLU A 177 9.27 2.46 19.65
C GLU A 177 8.37 3.47 20.38
N ALA A 178 7.08 3.12 20.48
CA ALA A 178 6.09 3.98 21.12
C ALA A 178 6.41 4.18 22.62
N PRO A 179 6.25 5.39 23.18
CA PRO A 179 6.38 5.62 24.61
C PRO A 179 5.39 4.76 25.42
N GLY A 180 5.82 4.27 26.59
CA GLY A 180 4.98 3.48 27.49
C GLY A 180 4.00 4.36 28.30
N GLU A 181 2.96 3.74 28.85
CA GLU A 181 1.91 4.43 29.64
C GLU A 181 2.40 4.92 31.02
N THR A 182 3.46 4.32 31.56
CA THR A 182 4.00 4.67 32.88
C THR A 182 5.22 5.56 32.71
N MET A 183 5.14 6.84 33.10
CA MET A 183 6.09 7.45 34.04
C MET A 183 5.79 8.93 34.35
N GLU A 184 5.91 9.24 35.64
CA GLU A 184 5.85 10.59 36.22
C GLU A 184 7.12 11.40 35.86
N LEU A 185 6.97 12.71 35.64
CA LEU A 185 8.01 13.76 35.65
C LEU A 185 8.87 14.03 34.38
N GLY A 186 8.40 13.69 33.18
CA GLY A 186 9.00 14.20 31.94
C GLY A 186 8.38 13.55 30.71
N TYR A 187 8.02 14.34 29.69
CA TYR A 187 7.37 13.83 28.48
C TYR A 187 8.28 12.78 27.80
N PRO A 188 7.90 11.49 27.76
CA PRO A 188 8.73 10.48 27.15
C PRO A 188 8.75 10.67 25.63
N SER A 189 9.91 10.97 25.07
CA SER A 189 10.11 10.93 23.62
C SER A 189 10.12 9.47 23.13
N PRO A 190 9.58 9.19 21.94
CA PRO A 190 9.76 7.88 21.32
C PRO A 190 11.25 7.60 21.08
N ILE A 191 11.62 6.32 21.07
CA ILE A 191 12.95 5.90 20.66
C ILE A 191 12.89 5.64 19.16
N VAL A 192 13.85 6.24 18.45
CA VAL A 192 13.95 6.14 16.99
C VAL A 192 15.38 5.74 16.64
N ASP A 193 15.52 4.55 16.04
CA ASP A 193 16.77 4.09 15.47
C ASP A 193 16.66 4.07 13.94
N LEU A 194 17.68 4.53 13.23
CA LEU A 194 17.67 4.65 11.78
C LEU A 194 18.80 3.83 11.16
N PHE A 195 18.44 2.87 10.33
CA PHE A 195 19.35 1.99 9.61
C PHE A 195 19.30 2.30 8.11
N LYS A 196 20.37 2.00 7.36
CA LYS A 196 20.39 2.14 5.89
C LYS A 196 20.71 0.81 5.20
N PRO A 197 19.77 -0.15 5.19
CA PRO A 197 19.99 -1.44 4.53
C PRO A 197 20.05 -1.32 3.00
N HIS A 198 19.33 -0.36 2.41
CA HIS A 198 19.17 -0.24 0.96
C HIS A 198 19.80 1.06 0.41
N SER A 199 20.01 1.09 -0.91
CA SER A 199 20.49 2.29 -1.61
C SER A 199 19.40 3.04 -2.38
N ASP A 200 18.16 2.59 -2.28
CA ASP A 200 16.99 3.14 -2.96
C ASP A 200 15.71 2.75 -2.18
N THR A 201 14.60 3.37 -2.54
CA THR A 201 13.23 3.20 -2.03
C THR A 201 12.90 1.81 -1.49
N VAL A 202 12.42 1.73 -0.25
CA VAL A 202 11.93 0.49 0.36
C VAL A 202 10.42 0.34 0.11
N TRP A 203 10.03 -0.39 -0.93
CA TRP A 203 8.63 -0.54 -1.33
C TRP A 203 7.80 -1.44 -0.40
N CYS A 204 8.44 -2.43 0.21
CA CYS A 204 7.79 -3.38 1.09
C CYS A 204 8.65 -3.66 2.32
N THR A 205 8.02 -3.63 3.49
CA THR A 205 8.57 -4.03 4.79
C THR A 205 7.60 -5.05 5.37
N LYS A 206 8.10 -6.21 5.79
CA LYS A 206 7.26 -7.34 6.23
C LYS A 206 7.91 -8.07 7.40
N ILE A 207 7.11 -8.43 8.41
CA ILE A 207 7.53 -9.31 9.50
C ILE A 207 6.73 -10.59 9.39
N HIS A 208 7.42 -11.73 9.35
CA HIS A 208 6.76 -13.02 9.28
C HIS A 208 6.32 -13.46 10.70
N PRO A 209 5.06 -13.89 10.93
CA PRO A 209 4.58 -14.24 12.27
C PRO A 209 5.35 -15.43 12.90
N GLY A 210 5.80 -16.38 12.07
CA GLY A 210 6.65 -17.49 12.51
C GLY A 210 8.15 -17.15 12.66
N LYS A 211 8.57 -15.90 12.39
CA LYS A 211 9.94 -15.42 12.55
C LYS A 211 9.94 -13.93 12.95
N PRO A 212 9.44 -13.59 14.16
CA PRO A 212 9.24 -12.21 14.57
C PRO A 212 10.55 -11.43 14.76
N THR A 213 11.68 -12.12 14.95
CA THR A 213 13.02 -11.51 15.09
C THR A 213 13.62 -11.00 13.78
N SER A 214 12.90 -11.14 12.65
CA SER A 214 13.39 -10.76 11.32
C SER A 214 12.41 -9.85 10.60
N VAL A 215 12.92 -8.71 10.13
CA VAL A 215 12.22 -7.77 9.25
C VAL A 215 12.74 -7.96 7.83
N PHE A 216 11.85 -8.29 6.90
CA PHE A 216 12.20 -8.45 5.50
C PHE A 216 11.82 -7.19 4.72
N THR A 217 12.75 -6.70 3.91
CA THR A 217 12.59 -5.49 3.11
C THR A 217 12.89 -5.76 1.64
N ALA A 218 12.08 -5.20 0.74
CA ALA A 218 12.30 -5.24 -0.70
C ALA A 218 12.39 -3.82 -1.26
N SER A 219 13.43 -3.57 -2.05
CA SER A 219 13.78 -2.23 -2.51
C SER A 219 13.85 -2.11 -4.04
N GLN A 220 13.66 -0.88 -4.51
CA GLN A 220 13.90 -0.46 -5.88
C GLN A 220 15.34 -0.74 -6.35
N ASP A 221 16.30 -0.92 -5.43
CA ASP A 221 17.68 -1.33 -5.74
C ASP A 221 17.80 -2.79 -6.23
N GLY A 222 16.69 -3.52 -6.27
CA GLY A 222 16.58 -4.90 -6.74
C GLY A 222 16.92 -5.94 -5.67
N THR A 223 17.29 -5.53 -4.47
CA THR A 223 17.64 -6.44 -3.37
C THR A 223 16.46 -6.73 -2.46
N ILE A 224 16.49 -7.92 -1.85
CA ILE A 224 15.64 -8.28 -0.73
C ILE A 224 16.56 -8.61 0.44
N GLN A 225 16.36 -7.93 1.55
CA GLN A 225 17.20 -8.06 2.73
C GLN A 225 16.38 -8.55 3.92
N GLU A 226 17.08 -9.21 4.85
CA GLU A 226 16.57 -9.60 6.15
C GLU A 226 17.36 -8.84 7.20
N PHE A 227 16.69 -7.91 7.88
CA PHE A 227 17.19 -7.22 9.06
C PHE A 227 16.87 -8.05 10.30
N ASP A 228 17.91 -8.47 11.01
CA ASP A 228 17.79 -9.19 12.26
C ASP A 228 17.70 -8.20 13.43
N ILE A 229 16.62 -8.28 14.19
CA ILE A 229 16.30 -7.30 15.24
C ILE A 229 17.26 -7.40 16.43
N GLU A 230 17.75 -8.60 16.74
CA GLU A 230 18.61 -8.81 17.92
C GLU A 230 20.05 -8.34 17.67
N THR A 231 20.54 -8.52 16.46
CA THR A 231 21.90 -8.16 16.06
C THR A 231 21.99 -6.80 15.39
N GLU A 232 20.87 -6.21 14.99
CA GLU A 232 20.77 -4.96 14.22
C GLU A 232 21.53 -5.01 12.88
N LEU A 233 21.70 -6.22 12.33
CA LEU A 233 22.41 -6.46 11.08
C LEU A 233 21.44 -6.81 9.95
N SER A 234 21.71 -6.25 8.78
CA SER A 234 20.97 -6.56 7.54
C SER A 234 21.75 -7.55 6.67
N PHE A 235 21.09 -8.62 6.23
CA PHE A 235 21.65 -9.66 5.39
C PHE A 235 20.94 -9.70 4.03
N LYS A 236 21.69 -9.62 2.94
CA LYS A 236 21.13 -9.77 1.58
C LYS A 236 20.69 -11.22 1.35
N ARG A 237 19.38 -11.43 1.24
CA ARG A 237 18.79 -12.75 0.94
C ARG A 237 18.67 -12.97 -0.57
N PHE A 238 18.28 -11.95 -1.30
CA PHE A 238 18.19 -11.99 -2.76
C PHE A 238 18.75 -10.70 -3.38
N TRP A 239 19.33 -10.85 -4.56
CA TRP A 239 19.80 -9.74 -5.40
C TRP A 239 19.92 -10.22 -6.86
N PRO A 240 19.86 -9.32 -7.85
CA PRO A 240 19.90 -9.68 -9.26
C PRO A 240 21.21 -10.39 -9.67
N ARG A 241 21.17 -11.26 -10.69
CA ARG A 241 22.36 -12.02 -11.13
C ARG A 241 23.41 -11.12 -11.78
N ARG A 242 22.98 -10.08 -12.48
CA ARG A 242 23.85 -9.12 -13.15
C ARG A 242 23.60 -7.73 -12.59
N ARG A 243 24.67 -7.00 -12.29
CA ARG A 243 24.60 -5.61 -11.82
C ARG A 243 23.91 -4.67 -12.82
N ASN A 244 23.87 -5.05 -14.10
CA ASN A 244 23.25 -4.29 -15.19
C ASN A 244 21.84 -4.82 -15.56
N GLN A 245 21.29 -5.81 -14.84
CA GLN A 245 19.86 -6.08 -14.96
C GLN A 245 19.14 -4.89 -14.31
N THR A 246 18.59 -4.04 -15.17
CA THR A 246 17.78 -2.89 -14.80
C THR A 246 16.43 -3.39 -14.31
N GLY A 247 16.35 -3.73 -13.02
CA GLY A 247 15.11 -4.17 -12.40
C GLY A 247 15.09 -3.85 -10.91
N GLY A 248 13.98 -3.26 -10.46
CA GLY A 248 13.75 -2.95 -9.05
C GLY A 248 12.67 -3.85 -8.48
N SER A 249 12.91 -4.40 -7.27
CA SER A 249 11.89 -5.17 -6.56
C SER A 249 10.75 -4.24 -6.21
N THR A 250 9.53 -4.62 -6.57
CA THR A 250 8.35 -3.78 -6.36
C THR A 250 7.53 -4.23 -5.16
N TRP A 251 7.62 -5.50 -4.79
CA TRP A 251 6.89 -6.06 -3.65
C TRP A 251 7.50 -7.34 -3.12
N LEU A 252 7.14 -7.72 -1.88
CA LEU A 252 7.53 -8.96 -1.22
C LEU A 252 6.35 -9.58 -0.49
N ASP A 253 6.23 -10.90 -0.56
CA ASP A 253 5.32 -11.70 0.24
C ASP A 253 5.96 -13.02 0.72
N MET A 254 5.38 -13.60 1.76
CA MET A 254 5.81 -14.85 2.38
C MET A 254 4.58 -15.64 2.80
N ALA A 255 4.60 -16.95 2.60
CA ALA A 255 3.48 -17.81 2.98
C ALA A 255 3.41 -17.93 4.51
N PRO A 256 2.23 -17.83 5.16
CA PRO A 256 2.12 -17.76 6.63
C PRO A 256 2.76 -18.92 7.40
N MET A 257 2.84 -20.09 6.78
CA MET A 257 3.37 -21.33 7.37
C MET A 257 4.78 -21.67 6.89
N ASP A 258 5.40 -20.82 6.06
CA ASP A 258 6.75 -21.02 5.54
C ASP A 258 7.58 -19.74 5.70
N THR A 259 8.50 -19.80 6.66
CA THR A 259 9.41 -18.70 7.01
C THR A 259 10.63 -18.59 6.08
N ASN A 260 10.82 -19.54 5.16
CA ASN A 260 12.06 -19.66 4.38
C ASN A 260 11.90 -19.33 2.90
N THR A 261 10.66 -19.29 2.38
CA THR A 261 10.42 -18.98 0.98
C THR A 261 9.95 -17.55 0.79
N LEU A 262 10.69 -16.81 -0.02
CA LEU A 262 10.36 -15.46 -0.46
C LEU A 262 9.62 -15.51 -1.79
N TYR A 263 8.58 -14.70 -1.93
CA TYR A 263 7.87 -14.46 -3.17
C TYR A 263 7.90 -12.98 -3.46
N TRP A 264 8.32 -12.56 -4.65
CA TRP A 264 8.47 -11.13 -4.93
C TRP A 264 8.01 -10.80 -6.33
N THR A 265 7.78 -9.51 -6.55
CA THR A 265 7.64 -8.96 -7.89
C THR A 265 8.76 -7.99 -8.19
N GLU A 266 9.14 -7.92 -9.46
CA GLU A 266 10.16 -7.03 -9.95
C GLU A 266 9.68 -6.38 -11.25
N ALA A 267 10.05 -5.12 -11.46
CA ALA A 267 9.82 -4.40 -12.71
C ALA A 267 11.15 -4.31 -13.47
N ARG A 268 11.29 -5.06 -14.57
CA ARG A 268 12.52 -5.19 -15.39
C ARG A 268 12.44 -4.48 -16.73
N GLY A 269 13.60 -4.35 -17.36
CA GLY A 269 13.78 -3.87 -18.73
C GLY A 269 14.05 -2.36 -18.78
N ASN A 270 14.46 -1.86 -19.95
CA ASN A 270 14.89 -0.44 -20.13
C ASN A 270 13.83 0.60 -19.74
N ARG A 271 12.56 0.21 -19.56
CA ARG A 271 11.48 1.07 -19.08
C ARG A 271 10.74 0.52 -17.85
N GLY A 272 11.25 -0.54 -17.20
CA GLY A 272 10.56 -1.17 -16.06
C GLY A 272 9.20 -1.77 -16.40
N MET A 273 8.98 -2.17 -17.66
CA MET A 273 7.66 -2.61 -18.14
C MET A 273 7.50 -4.14 -18.13
N ASP A 274 8.58 -4.88 -17.87
CA ASP A 274 8.54 -6.33 -17.80
C ASP A 274 8.37 -6.77 -16.35
N GLY A 275 7.14 -7.13 -15.98
CA GLY A 275 6.79 -7.68 -14.68
C GLY A 275 7.29 -9.11 -14.53
N VAL A 276 8.14 -9.32 -13.53
CA VAL A 276 8.62 -10.64 -13.12
C VAL A 276 8.02 -11.01 -11.78
N PHE A 277 7.64 -12.27 -11.63
CA PHE A 277 7.36 -12.89 -10.34
C PHE A 277 8.48 -13.86 -10.00
N GLY A 278 8.97 -13.78 -8.77
CA GLY A 278 10.04 -14.64 -8.29
C GLY A 278 9.63 -15.46 -7.08
N MET A 279 10.27 -16.63 -6.95
CA MET A 279 10.17 -17.50 -5.78
C MET A 279 11.56 -18.03 -5.41
N TYR A 280 11.92 -17.94 -4.14
CA TYR A 280 13.24 -18.32 -3.67
C TYR A 280 13.19 -18.89 -2.25
N ASP A 281 13.68 -20.13 -2.08
CA ASP A 281 13.89 -20.74 -0.78
C ASP A 281 15.29 -20.37 -0.25
N MET A 282 15.33 -19.60 0.83
CA MET A 282 16.54 -19.05 1.43
C MET A 282 17.51 -20.11 1.98
N ARG A 283 17.08 -21.38 2.07
CA ARG A 283 17.93 -22.51 2.48
C ARG A 283 18.74 -23.09 1.32
N THR A 284 18.38 -22.73 0.09
CA THR A 284 19.06 -23.17 -1.13
C THR A 284 20.05 -22.09 -1.61
N PRO A 285 21.03 -22.43 -2.46
CA PRO A 285 21.85 -21.42 -3.12
C PRO A 285 20.97 -20.41 -3.87
N ARG A 286 21.33 -19.11 -3.79
CA ARG A 286 20.61 -18.02 -4.48
C ARG A 286 20.35 -18.24 -5.98
N ASN A 287 21.15 -19.08 -6.63
CA ASN A 287 21.01 -19.39 -8.04
C ASN A 287 19.82 -20.32 -8.37
N ASP A 288 19.18 -20.90 -7.36
CA ASP A 288 18.03 -21.79 -7.49
C ASP A 288 16.70 -21.04 -7.45
N ALA A 289 16.75 -19.72 -7.26
CA ALA A 289 15.61 -18.82 -7.40
C ALA A 289 14.91 -19.03 -8.76
N ARG A 290 13.59 -19.18 -8.73
CA ARG A 290 12.74 -19.33 -9.90
C ARG A 290 12.10 -17.99 -10.23
N GLU A 291 12.09 -17.64 -11.51
CA GLU A 291 11.55 -16.38 -12.00
C GLU A 291 10.67 -16.64 -13.21
N TRP A 292 9.50 -16.02 -13.25
CA TRP A 292 8.55 -16.10 -14.35
C TRP A 292 8.21 -14.70 -14.85
N SER A 293 8.23 -14.52 -16.17
CA SER A 293 7.71 -13.31 -16.81
C SER A 293 6.19 -13.38 -16.87
N ILE A 294 5.51 -12.58 -16.04
CA ILE A 294 4.04 -12.56 -15.93
C ILE A 294 3.42 -11.25 -16.43
N GLY A 295 4.21 -10.18 -16.51
CA GLY A 295 3.81 -8.86 -16.98
C GLY A 295 4.57 -8.44 -18.23
N TYR A 296 4.02 -8.63 -19.42
CA TYR A 296 4.48 -7.97 -20.64
C TYR A 296 3.85 -6.58 -20.78
N VAL A 297 4.67 -5.52 -20.89
CA VAL A 297 4.21 -4.15 -21.22
C VAL A 297 3.41 -3.46 -20.10
N ALA A 298 3.70 -3.76 -18.82
CA ALA A 298 3.24 -2.94 -17.70
C ALA A 298 4.06 -3.21 -16.43
N PRO A 299 4.44 -2.17 -15.66
CA PRO A 299 5.13 -2.35 -14.39
C PRO A 299 4.24 -3.11 -13.41
N MET A 300 4.83 -4.10 -12.74
CA MET A 300 4.20 -4.83 -11.65
C MET A 300 4.27 -3.98 -10.38
N THR A 301 3.15 -3.77 -9.72
CA THR A 301 3.09 -2.91 -8.53
C THR A 301 3.09 -3.71 -7.24
N SER A 302 2.33 -4.81 -7.17
CA SER A 302 2.32 -5.70 -6.01
C SER A 302 1.92 -7.15 -6.32
N CYS A 303 2.23 -8.05 -5.40
CA CYS A 303 1.68 -9.40 -5.36
C CYS A 303 1.20 -9.77 -3.96
N SER A 304 0.25 -10.69 -3.87
CA SER A 304 -0.17 -11.27 -2.61
C SER A 304 -0.54 -12.74 -2.77
N LEU A 305 0.05 -13.60 -1.95
CA LEU A 305 -0.29 -15.00 -1.82
C LEU A 305 -1.66 -15.15 -1.18
N TYR A 306 -2.41 -16.16 -1.60
CA TYR A 306 -3.66 -16.55 -0.96
C TYR A 306 -3.34 -17.35 0.32
N PRO A 307 -3.55 -16.82 1.54
CA PRO A 307 -2.99 -17.42 2.76
C PRO A 307 -3.44 -18.86 3.06
N PRO A 308 -4.71 -19.25 2.85
CA PRO A 308 -5.16 -20.65 3.00
C PRO A 308 -4.49 -21.63 2.04
N GLU A 309 -4.17 -21.19 0.83
CA GLU A 309 -3.58 -22.01 -0.23
C GLU A 309 -2.48 -21.23 -0.97
N PRO A 310 -1.27 -21.09 -0.39
CA PRO A 310 -0.20 -20.21 -0.90
C PRO A 310 0.41 -20.60 -2.25
N HIS A 311 -0.16 -21.60 -2.93
CA HIS A 311 0.12 -21.88 -4.33
C HIS A 311 -0.70 -21.00 -5.29
N TYR A 312 -1.73 -20.31 -4.79
CA TYR A 312 -2.41 -19.24 -5.52
C TYR A 312 -1.88 -17.87 -5.09
N PHE A 313 -1.82 -16.94 -6.03
CA PHE A 313 -1.47 -15.54 -5.74
C PHE A 313 -2.10 -14.59 -6.73
N ALA A 314 -2.36 -13.36 -6.28
CA ALA A 314 -2.89 -12.28 -7.09
C ALA A 314 -1.80 -11.25 -7.35
N THR A 315 -1.90 -10.57 -8.49
CA THR A 315 -0.97 -9.50 -8.85
C THR A 315 -1.72 -8.24 -9.24
N ALA A 316 -1.16 -7.09 -8.88
CA ALA A 316 -1.53 -5.79 -9.38
C ALA A 316 -0.45 -5.26 -10.33
N SER A 317 -0.88 -4.70 -11.45
CA SER A 317 0.01 -4.08 -12.42
C SER A 317 -0.67 -2.87 -13.04
N GLY A 318 0.11 -2.04 -13.73
CA GLY A 318 -0.42 -0.95 -14.55
C GLY A 318 -1.34 -1.41 -15.70
N ARG A 319 -1.59 -2.71 -15.87
CA ARG A 319 -2.57 -3.23 -16.83
C ARG A 319 -4.00 -3.01 -16.35
N LEU A 320 -4.90 -3.05 -17.32
CA LEU A 320 -6.36 -3.03 -17.12
C LEU A 320 -6.92 -4.36 -16.58
N TYR A 321 -6.12 -5.19 -15.88
CA TYR A 321 -6.57 -6.49 -15.39
C TYR A 321 -6.03 -6.78 -13.98
N THR A 322 -6.91 -7.27 -13.11
CA THR A 322 -6.51 -8.04 -11.92
C THR A 322 -6.30 -9.48 -12.36
N GLU A 323 -5.14 -10.05 -12.07
CA GLU A 323 -4.79 -11.41 -12.48
C GLU A 323 -4.54 -12.27 -11.24
N VAL A 324 -5.03 -13.51 -11.29
CA VAL A 324 -4.77 -14.53 -10.27
C VAL A 324 -4.10 -15.72 -10.93
N TRP A 325 -3.12 -16.28 -10.25
CA TRP A 325 -2.16 -17.25 -10.77
C TRP A 325 -2.12 -18.51 -9.88
N ASP A 326 -1.70 -19.63 -10.45
CA ASP A 326 -1.48 -20.90 -9.73
C ASP A 326 -0.04 -21.38 -9.99
N LEU A 327 0.80 -21.37 -8.96
CA LEU A 327 2.22 -21.75 -9.03
C LEU A 327 2.42 -23.17 -9.53
N ARG A 328 1.47 -24.08 -9.30
CA ARG A 328 1.55 -25.47 -9.78
C ARG A 328 1.41 -25.56 -11.30
N ARG A 329 0.90 -24.51 -11.93
CA ARG A 329 0.67 -24.39 -13.37
C ARG A 329 1.65 -23.43 -14.04
N MET A 330 2.62 -22.91 -13.29
CA MET A 330 3.67 -22.03 -13.82
C MET A 330 4.88 -22.85 -14.22
N ASP A 331 5.11 -22.95 -15.52
CA ASP A 331 6.35 -23.47 -16.10
C ASP A 331 7.26 -22.29 -16.48
N THR A 332 8.58 -22.44 -16.31
CA THR A 332 9.56 -21.45 -16.78
C THR A 332 9.79 -21.54 -18.29
N THR A 333 9.38 -22.64 -18.93
CA THR A 333 9.58 -22.85 -20.38
C THR A 333 8.48 -22.21 -21.25
N GLN A 334 7.33 -21.88 -20.67
CA GLN A 334 6.18 -21.30 -21.37
C GLN A 334 5.70 -20.03 -20.65
N PRO A 335 5.12 -19.05 -21.37
CA PRO A 335 4.54 -17.89 -20.72
C PRO A 335 3.38 -18.35 -19.81
N PRO A 336 3.44 -18.07 -18.50
CA PRO A 336 2.37 -18.45 -17.58
C PRO A 336 1.07 -17.72 -17.96
N ARG A 337 -0.07 -18.39 -17.79
CA ARG A 337 -1.40 -17.78 -17.95
C ARG A 337 -2.11 -17.69 -16.60
N PRO A 338 -2.85 -16.60 -16.34
CA PRO A 338 -3.64 -16.48 -15.11
C PRO A 338 -4.79 -17.50 -15.11
N VAL A 339 -5.11 -18.02 -13.93
CA VAL A 339 -6.26 -18.91 -13.71
C VAL A 339 -7.58 -18.15 -13.60
N ALA A 340 -7.53 -16.86 -13.30
CA ALA A 340 -8.68 -15.97 -13.29
C ALA A 340 -8.23 -14.54 -13.60
N GLN A 341 -9.08 -13.76 -14.27
CA GLN A 341 -8.78 -12.37 -14.57
C GLN A 341 -10.01 -11.45 -14.50
N ARG A 342 -9.81 -10.21 -14.07
CA ARG A 342 -10.88 -9.21 -14.02
C ARG A 342 -10.44 -7.91 -14.70
N PRO A 343 -11.10 -7.50 -15.80
CA PRO A 343 -10.92 -6.15 -16.33
C PRO A 343 -11.18 -5.06 -15.28
N SER A 344 -10.27 -4.10 -15.23
CA SER A 344 -10.38 -2.81 -14.54
C SER A 344 -10.33 -1.71 -15.58
N ALA A 345 -11.07 -0.61 -15.41
CA ALA A 345 -11.10 0.44 -16.43
C ALA A 345 -9.85 1.35 -16.41
N LEU A 346 -9.09 1.38 -15.31
CA LEU A 346 -7.70 1.86 -15.25
C LEU A 346 -6.79 0.83 -14.55
N GLY A 347 -5.48 1.08 -14.58
CA GLY A 347 -4.45 0.28 -13.95
C GLY A 347 -4.66 0.06 -12.44
N LEU A 348 -4.03 -0.98 -11.91
CA LEU A 348 -4.07 -1.34 -10.49
C LEU A 348 -2.79 -0.91 -9.79
N GLU A 349 -2.97 -0.35 -8.61
CA GLU A 349 -1.87 0.04 -7.73
C GLU A 349 -1.52 -1.09 -6.76
N HIS A 350 -2.52 -1.81 -6.23
CA HIS A 350 -2.28 -2.83 -5.22
C HIS A 350 -3.32 -3.95 -5.25
N ALA A 351 -2.89 -5.16 -4.90
CA ALA A 351 -3.73 -6.33 -4.67
C ALA A 351 -3.25 -7.06 -3.41
N THR A 352 -4.17 -7.39 -2.49
CA THR A 352 -3.85 -8.09 -1.25
C THR A 352 -4.97 -9.01 -0.76
N PHE A 353 -4.59 -10.21 -0.33
CA PHE A 353 -5.49 -11.17 0.32
C PHE A 353 -5.51 -11.02 1.84
N ASN A 354 -6.66 -11.36 2.44
CA ASN A 354 -6.74 -11.67 3.87
C ASN A 354 -6.77 -13.18 4.14
N ALA A 355 -6.72 -13.53 5.43
CA ALA A 355 -6.70 -14.91 5.89
C ALA A 355 -7.99 -15.71 5.59
N GLU A 356 -9.12 -15.04 5.35
CA GLU A 356 -10.41 -15.70 5.02
C GLU A 356 -10.63 -15.88 3.52
N GLY A 357 -9.76 -15.33 2.69
CA GLY A 357 -9.84 -15.43 1.23
C GLY A 357 -10.63 -14.33 0.54
N HIS A 358 -10.70 -13.14 1.15
CA HIS A 358 -11.09 -11.95 0.40
C HIS A 358 -9.87 -11.30 -0.24
N LEU A 359 -10.00 -10.90 -1.50
CA LEU A 359 -9.01 -10.11 -2.23
C LEU A 359 -9.48 -8.66 -2.24
N ALA A 360 -8.64 -7.72 -1.77
CA ALA A 360 -8.84 -6.30 -1.99
C ALA A 360 -7.91 -5.82 -3.12
N THR A 361 -8.45 -5.08 -4.08
CA THR A 361 -7.66 -4.40 -5.11
C THR A 361 -7.91 -2.92 -5.07
N LEU A 362 -6.84 -2.14 -5.25
CA LEU A 362 -6.91 -0.71 -5.44
C LEU A 362 -6.57 -0.33 -6.88
N SER A 363 -7.46 0.43 -7.51
CA SER A 363 -7.25 0.96 -8.87
C SER A 363 -7.02 2.46 -8.87
N ILE A 364 -6.34 2.96 -9.91
CA ILE A 364 -6.11 4.40 -10.20
C ILE A 364 -7.43 5.19 -10.28
N GLU A 365 -8.56 4.52 -10.50
CA GLU A 365 -9.91 5.12 -10.44
C GLU A 365 -10.38 5.52 -9.04
N ASN A 366 -9.52 5.40 -8.03
CA ASN A 366 -9.83 5.60 -6.62
C ASN A 366 -10.98 4.69 -6.14
N LYS A 367 -10.92 3.42 -6.52
CA LYS A 367 -11.88 2.41 -6.09
C LYS A 367 -11.15 1.25 -5.44
N VAL A 368 -11.58 0.92 -4.22
CA VAL A 368 -11.22 -0.34 -3.58
C VAL A 368 -12.31 -1.35 -3.92
N ARG A 369 -11.92 -2.46 -4.54
CA ARG A 369 -12.83 -3.56 -4.86
C ARG A 369 -12.47 -4.74 -3.98
N VAL A 370 -13.47 -5.30 -3.31
CA VAL A 370 -13.31 -6.53 -2.51
C VAL A 370 -13.98 -7.67 -3.27
N TYR A 371 -13.29 -8.79 -3.37
CA TYR A 371 -13.76 -10.02 -4.00
C TYR A 371 -13.72 -11.14 -2.97
N ASP A 372 -14.76 -11.97 -2.94
CA ASP A 372 -14.71 -13.25 -2.23
C ASP A 372 -14.08 -14.30 -3.15
N PHE A 373 -12.83 -14.66 -2.87
CA PHE A 373 -12.09 -15.62 -3.67
C PHE A 373 -12.33 -17.07 -3.23
N LYS A 374 -12.85 -17.28 -2.01
CA LYS A 374 -13.20 -18.61 -1.51
C LYS A 374 -14.38 -19.19 -2.30
N SER A 375 -15.40 -18.38 -2.58
CA SER A 375 -16.54 -18.83 -3.39
C SER A 375 -16.16 -19.11 -4.85
N PHE A 376 -15.13 -18.45 -5.38
CA PHE A 376 -14.65 -18.68 -6.74
C PHE A 376 -14.16 -20.13 -7.00
N PHE A 377 -13.60 -20.78 -5.99
CA PHE A 377 -13.16 -22.19 -6.08
C PHE A 377 -14.14 -23.20 -5.49
N SER A 378 -15.30 -22.75 -5.00
CA SER A 378 -16.32 -23.67 -4.52
C SER A 378 -16.94 -24.45 -5.69
N GLU A 379 -17.16 -25.76 -5.49
CA GLU A 379 -17.57 -26.73 -6.52
C GLU A 379 -18.90 -26.39 -7.24
N GLU A 380 -19.68 -25.41 -6.76
CA GLU A 380 -20.96 -25.02 -7.36
C GLU A 380 -20.83 -24.16 -8.63
N GLN A 381 -19.62 -23.67 -8.97
CA GLN A 381 -19.32 -23.03 -10.26
C GLN A 381 -18.61 -23.97 -11.25
N GLU A 382 -19.07 -25.23 -11.31
CA GLU A 382 -18.75 -26.20 -12.36
C GLU A 382 -19.58 -25.96 -13.65
N PRO A 383 -19.26 -24.91 -14.45
CA PRO A 383 -19.33 -25.10 -15.90
C PRO A 383 -17.99 -24.87 -16.62
N ASN A 384 -16.94 -24.38 -15.92
CA ASN A 384 -15.69 -23.97 -16.57
C ASN A 384 -14.49 -24.93 -16.44
N ARG A 385 -14.71 -26.17 -15.96
CA ARG A 385 -13.74 -27.27 -16.20
C ARG A 385 -13.76 -27.80 -17.64
N ALA A 386 -14.53 -27.18 -18.53
CA ALA A 386 -14.56 -27.52 -19.95
C ALA A 386 -13.41 -26.83 -20.71
N ARG A 387 -12.38 -27.63 -21.01
CA ARG A 387 -11.20 -27.36 -21.85
C ARG A 387 -10.05 -26.65 -21.14
N SER A 388 -8.87 -27.25 -21.31
CA SER A 388 -7.56 -26.63 -21.03
C SER A 388 -7.55 -25.19 -21.57
N PRO A 389 -7.36 -24.16 -20.73
CA PRO A 389 -7.20 -22.76 -21.16
C PRO A 389 -5.97 -22.50 -22.05
N PHE A 390 -5.30 -23.54 -22.53
CA PHE A 390 -3.94 -23.52 -23.06
C PHE A 390 -3.82 -24.14 -24.47
N GLU A 391 -4.91 -24.50 -25.13
CA GLU A 391 -4.89 -24.67 -26.60
C GLU A 391 -4.86 -23.29 -27.27
N ASP A 392 -4.18 -23.15 -28.41
CA ASP A 392 -4.31 -21.94 -29.24
C ASP A 392 -5.79 -21.76 -29.62
N GLY A 393 -6.38 -20.63 -29.23
CA GLY A 393 -7.83 -20.39 -29.34
C GLY A 393 -8.66 -20.79 -28.10
N ALA A 394 -8.03 -21.13 -26.98
CA ALA A 394 -8.71 -21.36 -25.71
C ALA A 394 -9.46 -20.11 -25.21
N PRO A 395 -10.59 -20.28 -24.51
CA PRO A 395 -11.38 -19.16 -24.01
C PRO A 395 -10.57 -18.32 -23.00
N ALA A 396 -10.91 -17.03 -22.91
CA ALA A 396 -10.34 -16.13 -21.92
C ALA A 396 -10.48 -16.71 -20.50
N PRO A 397 -9.50 -16.46 -19.61
CA PRO A 397 -9.59 -16.87 -18.22
C PRO A 397 -10.92 -16.44 -17.58
N PRO A 398 -11.50 -17.27 -16.69
CA PRO A 398 -12.75 -16.95 -16.03
C PRO A 398 -12.65 -15.62 -15.29
N SER A 399 -13.75 -14.85 -15.33
CA SER A 399 -13.83 -13.58 -14.63
C SER A 399 -14.56 -13.71 -13.30
N PHE A 400 -14.09 -12.96 -12.31
CA PHE A 400 -14.66 -12.86 -10.98
C PHE A 400 -15.18 -11.43 -10.75
N PHE A 401 -16.18 -11.27 -9.88
CA PHE A 401 -16.87 -9.99 -9.67
C PHE A 401 -16.71 -9.52 -8.23
N PRO A 402 -16.59 -8.20 -8.00
CA PRO A 402 -16.45 -7.69 -6.65
C PRO A 402 -17.75 -7.91 -5.88
N THR A 403 -17.62 -8.37 -4.64
CA THR A 403 -18.71 -8.41 -3.66
C THR A 403 -18.98 -7.03 -3.08
N ALA A 404 -17.96 -6.16 -3.03
CA ALA A 404 -18.07 -4.78 -2.60
C ALA A 404 -17.20 -3.85 -3.46
N VAL A 405 -17.70 -2.63 -3.69
CA VAL A 405 -16.97 -1.55 -4.35
C VAL A 405 -17.07 -0.32 -3.45
N ILE A 406 -15.92 0.14 -2.96
CA ILE A 406 -15.81 1.29 -2.07
C ILE A 406 -15.22 2.43 -2.89
N GLU A 407 -15.92 3.55 -2.94
CA GLU A 407 -15.37 4.78 -3.47
C GLU A 407 -14.39 5.35 -2.46
N HIS A 408 -13.15 5.55 -2.91
CA HIS A 408 -12.08 6.06 -2.07
C HIS A 408 -11.63 7.42 -2.58
N SER A 409 -11.32 8.36 -1.69
CA SER A 409 -10.76 9.65 -2.06
C SER A 409 -9.24 9.55 -2.05
N LEU A 410 -8.66 9.12 -3.18
CA LEU A 410 -7.20 9.04 -3.35
C LEU A 410 -6.61 10.17 -4.18
N GLN A 411 -7.42 10.97 -4.85
CA GLN A 411 -6.93 11.72 -6.00
C GLN A 411 -6.17 12.98 -5.61
N PHE A 412 -5.02 12.91 -4.95
CA PHE A 412 -4.22 14.06 -4.54
C PHE A 412 -3.89 14.97 -5.75
N SER A 413 -4.09 16.28 -5.62
CA SER A 413 -3.87 17.24 -6.70
C SER A 413 -2.47 17.80 -6.55
N GLY A 414 -1.62 17.67 -7.58
CA GLY A 414 -0.24 18.13 -7.54
C GLY A 414 0.73 17.18 -6.80
N VAL A 415 0.30 15.95 -6.52
CA VAL A 415 1.12 14.91 -5.87
C VAL A 415 1.71 13.99 -6.93
N SER A 416 2.97 13.58 -6.72
CA SER A 416 3.70 12.72 -7.66
C SER A 416 3.12 11.30 -7.70
N ASP A 417 3.22 10.64 -8.85
CA ASP A 417 2.83 9.23 -9.03
C ASP A 417 3.50 8.30 -8.00
N ARG A 418 4.67 8.70 -7.49
CA ARG A 418 5.44 7.95 -6.46
C ARG A 418 4.71 7.87 -5.12
N MET A 419 4.07 8.95 -4.70
CA MET A 419 3.33 9.01 -3.43
C MET A 419 1.99 8.27 -3.52
N MET A 420 1.32 8.33 -4.67
CA MET A 420 0.11 7.54 -4.94
C MET A 420 0.36 6.04 -4.79
N ARG A 421 1.53 5.57 -5.21
CA ARG A 421 1.93 4.16 -5.15
C ARG A 421 2.04 3.60 -3.72
N CYS A 422 2.22 4.47 -2.72
CA CYS A 422 2.32 4.06 -1.32
C CYS A 422 0.95 3.70 -0.72
N VAL A 423 -0.11 4.31 -1.25
CA VAL A 423 -1.46 4.12 -0.71
C VAL A 423 -1.98 2.75 -1.09
N ARG A 424 -2.34 1.97 -0.09
CA ARG A 424 -2.75 0.58 -0.26
C ARG A 424 -3.69 0.12 0.85
N PRO A 425 -4.71 -0.71 0.55
CA PRO A 425 -5.46 -1.39 1.58
C PRO A 425 -4.54 -2.36 2.30
N HIS A 426 -4.53 -2.33 3.63
CA HIS A 426 -3.80 -3.27 4.46
C HIS A 426 -4.77 -4.04 5.34
N TRP A 427 -4.96 -5.33 5.07
CA TRP A 427 -5.80 -6.21 5.88
C TRP A 427 -5.24 -6.35 7.30
N HIS A 428 -6.13 -6.42 8.28
CA HIS A 428 -5.78 -6.85 9.62
C HIS A 428 -5.34 -8.33 9.55
N PRO A 429 -4.09 -8.69 9.92
CA PRO A 429 -3.57 -10.03 9.65
C PRO A 429 -4.30 -11.15 10.40
N ALA A 430 -4.58 -10.95 11.69
CA ALA A 430 -5.27 -11.91 12.56
C ALA A 430 -6.20 -11.18 13.55
N PRO A 431 -7.35 -10.62 13.08
CA PRO A 431 -8.27 -9.89 13.95
C PRO A 431 -8.85 -10.81 15.03
N ARG A 432 -8.87 -10.32 16.28
CA ARG A 432 -9.57 -10.99 17.40
C ARG A 432 -11.09 -10.86 17.30
N SER A 433 -11.55 -9.78 16.68
CA SER A 433 -12.96 -9.50 16.39
C SER A 433 -13.50 -10.41 15.29
N SER A 434 -14.81 -10.67 15.30
CA SER A 434 -15.48 -11.49 14.28
C SER A 434 -15.66 -10.71 12.98
N GLY A 435 -14.59 -10.53 12.21
CA GLY A 435 -14.67 -9.93 10.89
C GLY A 435 -13.33 -9.46 10.35
N GLN A 436 -13.09 -9.73 9.07
CA GLN A 436 -11.95 -9.18 8.35
C GLN A 436 -12.19 -7.70 8.06
N LYS A 437 -11.15 -6.92 8.33
CA LYS A 437 -11.13 -5.47 8.14
C LYS A 437 -9.79 -5.04 7.57
N PHE A 438 -9.76 -3.94 6.82
CA PHE A 438 -8.53 -3.35 6.30
C PHE A 438 -8.54 -1.84 6.52
N CYS A 439 -7.36 -1.27 6.70
CA CYS A 439 -7.16 0.16 6.81
C CYS A 439 -6.60 0.69 5.49
N ILE A 440 -6.96 1.93 5.15
CA ILE A 440 -6.43 2.62 3.99
C ILE A 440 -6.38 4.13 4.26
N PRO A 441 -5.26 4.82 4.00
CA PRO A 441 -5.18 6.27 4.12
C PRO A 441 -6.04 6.95 3.06
N ASN A 442 -6.60 8.12 3.40
CA ASN A 442 -7.39 8.95 2.51
C ASN A 442 -6.76 10.33 2.32
N ARG A 443 -7.15 10.99 1.24
CA ARG A 443 -6.69 12.34 0.88
C ARG A 443 -6.99 13.41 1.93
N ASP A 444 -8.02 13.20 2.73
CA ASP A 444 -8.48 14.16 3.73
C ASP A 444 -7.68 14.06 5.03
N GLY A 445 -6.58 13.31 5.05
CA GLY A 445 -5.66 13.20 6.18
C GLY A 445 -6.11 12.19 7.24
N PHE A 446 -7.06 11.32 6.90
CA PHE A 446 -7.53 10.25 7.76
C PHE A 446 -7.04 8.88 7.30
N VAL A 447 -7.15 7.89 8.17
CA VAL A 447 -7.06 6.47 7.82
C VAL A 447 -8.43 5.84 8.01
N ASP A 448 -9.06 5.44 6.91
CA ASP A 448 -10.37 4.80 6.93
C ASP A 448 -10.22 3.29 7.14
N ILE A 449 -11.15 2.69 7.89
CA ILE A 449 -11.22 1.25 8.14
C ILE A 449 -12.53 0.71 7.59
N PHE A 450 -12.43 -0.28 6.70
CA PHE A 450 -13.58 -0.96 6.12
C PHE A 450 -13.57 -2.46 6.44
N ASN A 451 -14.74 -3.09 6.47
CA ASN A 451 -14.84 -4.55 6.52
C ASN A 451 -14.81 -5.17 5.11
N ALA A 452 -14.74 -6.49 5.01
CA ALA A 452 -14.78 -7.22 3.74
C ALA A 452 -16.10 -7.07 2.93
N LYS A 453 -17.18 -6.58 3.55
CA LYS A 453 -18.46 -6.28 2.88
C LYS A 453 -18.50 -4.86 2.30
N GLY A 454 -17.50 -4.03 2.61
CA GLY A 454 -17.42 -2.64 2.20
C GLY A 454 -18.10 -1.65 3.15
N ASP A 455 -18.51 -2.08 4.35
CA ASP A 455 -19.03 -1.15 5.36
C ASP A 455 -17.90 -0.35 5.99
N HIS A 456 -18.08 0.97 6.10
CA HIS A 456 -17.17 1.85 6.84
C HIS A 456 -17.30 1.58 8.34
N LEU A 457 -16.20 1.23 9.00
CA LEU A 457 -16.14 0.88 10.42
C LEU A 457 -15.62 2.02 11.31
N ALA A 458 -14.59 2.74 10.86
CA ALA A 458 -13.98 3.84 11.60
C ALA A 458 -13.16 4.73 10.68
N GLN A 459 -13.03 6.01 11.05
CA GLN A 459 -12.17 6.99 10.41
C GLN A 459 -11.20 7.57 11.43
N LEU A 460 -9.93 7.18 11.31
CA LEU A 460 -8.88 7.55 12.25
C LEU A 460 -8.26 8.89 11.86
N GLY A 461 -8.13 9.77 12.84
CA GLY A 461 -7.48 11.07 12.71
C GLY A 461 -7.18 11.62 14.08
N GLY A 462 -6.78 12.90 14.14
CA GLY A 462 -6.50 13.58 15.39
C GLY A 462 -5.75 14.87 15.15
N HIS A 463 -5.74 15.74 16.16
CA HIS A 463 -4.86 16.91 16.16
C HIS A 463 -3.41 16.48 16.36
N GLY A 464 -2.46 17.19 15.75
CA GLY A 464 -1.03 16.89 15.85
C GLY A 464 -0.45 16.04 14.72
N ILE A 465 -1.28 15.56 13.79
CA ILE A 465 -0.79 14.94 12.55
C ILE A 465 -0.35 16.06 11.60
N SER A 466 0.96 16.19 11.45
CA SER A 466 1.68 17.21 10.67
C SER A 466 1.41 17.14 9.17
N ASP A 467 1.23 15.94 8.62
CA ASP A 467 1.10 15.68 7.19
C ASP A 467 0.14 14.52 6.91
N ILE A 468 -0.31 14.36 5.66
CA ILE A 468 -1.30 13.34 5.28
C ILE A 468 -0.65 11.95 5.36
N PRO A 469 -1.25 10.99 6.09
CA PRO A 469 -0.83 9.60 6.02
C PRO A 469 -0.97 9.07 4.59
N ILE A 470 0.03 8.34 4.12
CA ILE A 470 0.09 7.73 2.79
C ILE A 470 0.34 6.22 2.84
N VAL A 471 0.84 5.71 3.96
CA VAL A 471 0.94 4.28 4.26
C VAL A 471 0.16 4.05 5.54
N SER A 472 -0.63 2.97 5.61
CA SER A 472 -1.19 2.50 6.89
C SER A 472 -1.04 1.00 7.04
N VAL A 473 -0.79 0.53 8.26
CA VAL A 473 -0.68 -0.89 8.59
C VAL A 473 -1.37 -1.19 9.91
N PHE A 474 -1.94 -2.40 10.00
CA PHE A 474 -2.49 -2.95 11.24
C PHE A 474 -1.42 -3.70 12.02
N HIS A 475 -1.51 -3.65 13.34
CA HIS A 475 -0.84 -4.61 14.20
C HIS A 475 -1.38 -6.03 13.91
N PRO A 476 -0.57 -7.09 13.99
CA PRO A 476 -1.01 -8.44 13.63
C PRO A 476 -2.28 -8.93 14.34
N THR A 477 -2.40 -8.68 15.65
CA THR A 477 -3.52 -9.18 16.49
C THR A 477 -4.39 -8.08 17.14
N ASN A 478 -3.78 -7.03 17.69
CA ASN A 478 -4.46 -5.84 18.21
C ASN A 478 -5.00 -4.93 17.09
N ASN A 479 -6.04 -4.14 17.39
CA ASN A 479 -6.61 -3.17 16.45
C ASN A 479 -5.73 -1.92 16.23
N TRP A 480 -4.50 -1.90 16.73
CA TRP A 480 -3.60 -0.77 16.55
C TRP A 480 -3.33 -0.50 15.08
N VAL A 481 -3.35 0.77 14.69
CA VAL A 481 -3.06 1.22 13.33
C VAL A 481 -1.91 2.20 13.39
N ALA A 482 -0.90 1.98 12.56
CA ALA A 482 0.13 2.98 12.28
C ALA A 482 -0.11 3.60 10.91
N GLY A 483 0.09 4.91 10.80
CA GLY A 483 0.09 5.70 9.58
C GLY A 483 1.45 6.35 9.37
N GLY A 484 2.00 6.29 8.16
CA GLY A 484 3.26 6.94 7.79
C GLY A 484 2.99 8.01 6.75
N THR A 485 3.65 9.15 6.84
CA THR A 485 3.40 10.34 6.01
C THR A 485 4.48 10.58 4.96
N SER A 486 4.21 11.52 4.03
CA SER A 486 5.17 11.94 3.01
C SER A 486 6.41 12.66 3.55
N ASN A 487 6.31 13.25 4.73
CA ASN A 487 7.42 13.89 5.38
C ASN A 487 8.13 12.97 6.39
N GLY A 488 7.86 11.67 6.46
CA GLY A 488 8.63 10.78 7.34
C GLY A 488 8.17 10.74 8.80
N ASP A 489 6.93 11.16 9.06
CA ASP A 489 6.31 11.13 10.38
C ASP A 489 5.42 9.87 10.54
N ILE A 490 5.35 9.33 11.76
CA ILE A 490 4.46 8.21 12.10
C ILE A 490 3.32 8.68 13.00
N ALA A 491 2.07 8.38 12.62
CA ALA A 491 0.87 8.43 13.44
C ALA A 491 0.53 7.04 14.00
N LEU A 492 0.14 6.93 15.27
CA LEU A 492 -0.26 5.65 15.90
C LEU A 492 -1.58 5.80 16.65
N TRP A 493 -2.55 4.96 16.28
CA TRP A 493 -3.85 4.84 16.95
C TRP A 493 -3.94 3.49 17.68
N MET A 494 -4.30 3.51 18.96
CA MET A 494 -4.41 2.31 19.80
C MET A 494 -5.69 2.29 20.62
#